data_AF-A0A7C5L969-F1
#
_entry.id   AF-A0A7C5L969-F1
#
_cell.length_a   1.000
_cell.length_b   1.000
_cell.length_c   1.000
_cell.angle_alpha   90.00
_cell.angle_beta   90.00
_cell.angle_gamma   90.00
#
_symmetry.space_group_name_H-M   'P 1'
#
loop_
_entity.id
_entity.type
_entity.pdbx_description
1 polymer ?
#
loop_
_entity_poly.entity_id
_entity_poly.type
_entity_poly.pdbx_seq_one_letter_code
_entity_poly.pdbx_strand_id
1 'polypeptide(L)' 'LVLEVSGSTSQIVFRERPPDDPDRRRPDISKAKKILGWEPKTGVREGIRRTVEWFRRKLREEGRI' A
#
# COMPACT_ATOMS: atom_id res chain seq x y z
N LEU A 1 -0.43 -10.25 -0.94
CA LEU A 1 -1.40 -9.18 -1.25
C LEU A 1 -1.04 -8.38 -2.51
N VAL A 2 0.12 -7.70 -2.59
CA VAL A 2 0.44 -6.88 -3.78
C VAL A 2 0.53 -7.70 -5.07
N LEU A 3 1.26 -8.82 -5.08
CA LEU A 3 1.34 -9.72 -6.25
C LEU A 3 -0.06 -10.20 -6.70
N GLU A 4 -0.87 -10.65 -5.75
CA GLU A 4 -2.23 -11.11 -5.96
C GLU A 4 -3.13 -10.02 -6.59
N VAL A 5 -3.16 -8.80 -6.03
CA VAL A 5 -4.01 -7.71 -6.52
C VAL A 5 -3.52 -7.16 -7.86
N SER A 6 -2.20 -7.14 -8.08
CA SER A 6 -1.61 -6.66 -9.34
C SER A 6 -1.62 -7.70 -10.47
N GLY A 7 -1.78 -8.99 -10.15
CA GLY A 7 -1.60 -10.09 -11.10
C GLY A 7 -0.16 -10.27 -11.57
N SER A 8 0.82 -9.73 -10.82
CA SER A 8 2.24 -9.81 -11.21
C SER A 8 2.83 -11.19 -10.94
N THR A 9 3.72 -11.62 -11.83
CA THR A 9 4.53 -12.84 -11.69
C THR A 9 5.95 -12.57 -11.17
N SER A 10 6.23 -11.34 -10.70
CA SER A 10 7.54 -11.00 -10.12
C SER A 10 7.92 -11.94 -8.96
N GLN A 11 9.20 -12.29 -8.90
CA GLN A 11 9.74 -13.11 -7.81
C GLN A 11 9.90 -12.28 -6.52
N ILE A 12 9.66 -12.92 -5.38
CA ILE A 12 9.97 -12.34 -4.05
C ILE A 12 11.42 -12.68 -3.70
N VAL A 13 12.24 -11.66 -3.43
CA VAL A 13 13.64 -11.82 -3.00
C VAL A 13 13.82 -11.14 -1.65
N PHE A 14 14.38 -11.87 -0.69
CA PHE A 14 14.73 -11.33 0.62
C PHE A 14 16.15 -10.78 0.62
N ARG A 15 16.35 -9.59 1.19
CA ARG A 15 17.63 -8.89 1.29
C ARG A 15 17.88 -8.50 2.74
N GLU A 16 19.12 -8.17 3.05
CA GLU A 16 19.48 -7.65 4.37
C GLU A 16 18.73 -6.35 4.66
N ARG A 17 18.34 -6.21 5.94
CA ARG A 17 17.56 -5.09 6.42
C ARG A 17 18.44 -3.86 6.57
N PRO A 18 18.00 -2.65 6.17
CA PRO A 18 18.67 -1.41 6.52
C PRO A 18 18.79 -1.28 8.06
N PRO A 19 19.94 -0.82 8.61
CA PRO A 19 20.17 -0.74 10.06
C PRO A 19 19.11 0.05 10.83
N ASP A 20 18.58 1.13 10.24
CA ASP A 20 17.69 2.08 10.91
C ASP A 20 16.19 1.81 10.66
N ASP A 21 15.83 0.71 10.01
CA ASP A 21 14.43 0.43 9.69
C ASP A 21 13.71 -0.15 10.94
N PRO A 22 12.61 0.46 11.46
CA PRO A 22 11.91 -0.06 12.63
C PRO A 22 11.12 -1.34 12.34
N ASP A 23 11.21 -2.36 13.21
CA ASP A 23 10.58 -3.68 13.04
C ASP A 23 9.06 -3.63 12.88
N ARG A 24 8.41 -2.75 13.65
CA ARG A 24 6.96 -2.68 13.70
C ARG A 24 6.50 -1.27 13.97
N ARG A 25 5.45 -0.85 13.27
CA ARG A 25 4.72 0.38 13.54
C ARG A 25 3.22 0.08 13.61
N ARG A 26 2.58 0.54 14.68
CA ARG A 26 1.14 0.45 14.89
C ARG A 26 0.65 1.72 15.59
N PRO A 27 0.19 2.74 14.84
CA PRO A 27 -0.29 3.96 15.45
C PRO A 27 -1.57 3.71 16.26
N ASP A 28 -1.65 4.30 17.44
CA ASP A 28 -2.91 4.46 18.16
C ASP A 28 -3.65 5.68 17.60
N ILE A 29 -4.85 5.45 17.07
CA ILE A 29 -5.70 6.48 16.45
C ILE A 29 -6.85 6.94 17.34
N SER A 30 -6.86 6.55 18.62
CA SER A 30 -7.94 6.85 19.58
C SER A 30 -8.20 8.35 19.73
N LYS A 31 -7.14 9.18 19.69
CA LYS A 31 -7.27 10.65 19.75
C LYS A 31 -8.04 11.20 18.55
N ALA A 32 -7.72 10.75 17.34
CA ALA A 32 -8.41 11.19 16.12
C ALA A 32 -9.87 10.73 16.10
N LYS A 33 -10.14 9.49 16.53
CA LYS A 33 -11.51 8.98 16.70
C LYS A 33 -12.32 9.83 17.67
N LYS A 34 -11.77 10.13 18.85
CA LYS A 34 -12.47 10.86 19.92
C LYS A 34 -12.73 12.33 19.58
N ILE A 35 -11.72 13.02 19.05
CA ILE A 35 -11.80 14.48 18.85
C ILE A 35 -12.42 14.83 17.50
N LEU A 36 -12.12 14.05 16.46
CA LEU A 36 -12.50 14.37 15.08
C LEU A 36 -13.61 13.48 14.54
N GLY A 37 -14.03 12.43 15.28
CA GLY A 37 -14.91 11.40 14.74
C GLY A 37 -14.30 10.65 13.54
N TRP A 38 -12.97 10.71 13.40
CA TRP A 38 -12.28 10.22 12.21
C TRP A 38 -11.79 8.78 12.38
N GLU A 39 -11.96 7.97 11.34
CA GLU A 39 -11.34 6.67 11.20
C GLU A 39 -11.13 6.30 9.72
N PRO A 40 -10.18 5.40 9.40
CA PRO A 40 -9.95 4.96 8.03
C PRO A 40 -11.16 4.18 7.49
N LYS A 41 -11.65 4.58 6.32
CA LYS A 41 -12.81 3.94 5.66
C LYS A 41 -12.41 2.98 4.54
N THR A 42 -11.17 3.05 4.08
CA THR A 42 -10.66 2.24 2.97
C THR A 42 -9.84 1.08 3.51
N GLY A 43 -10.28 -0.15 3.23
CA GLY A 43 -9.51 -1.34 3.57
C GLY A 43 -8.23 -1.48 2.74
N VAL A 44 -7.23 -2.19 3.26
CA VAL A 44 -5.90 -2.31 2.64
C VAL A 44 -5.98 -2.85 1.21
N ARG A 45 -6.74 -3.93 0.98
CA ARG A 45 -6.90 -4.55 -0.34
C ARG A 45 -7.51 -3.57 -1.35
N GLU A 46 -8.53 -2.83 -0.95
CA GLU A 46 -9.18 -1.82 -1.80
C GLU A 46 -8.24 -0.65 -2.12
N GLY A 47 -7.49 -0.16 -1.13
CA GLY A 47 -6.48 0.88 -1.34
C GLY A 47 -5.40 0.45 -2.32
N ILE A 48 -4.89 -0.78 -2.20
CA ILE A 48 -3.90 -1.33 -3.14
C ILE A 48 -4.51 -1.49 -4.55
N ARG A 49 -5.75 -1.98 -4.68
CA ARG A 49 -6.43 -2.12 -5.98
C ARG A 49 -6.53 -0.78 -6.71
N ARG A 50 -7.02 0.27 -6.04
CA ARG A 50 -7.09 1.63 -6.59
C ARG A 50 -5.73 2.15 -7.04
N THR A 51 -4.69 1.85 -6.25
CA THR A 51 -3.30 2.25 -6.56
C THR A 51 -2.79 1.53 -7.82
N VAL A 52 -3.02 0.22 -7.94
CA VAL A 52 -2.66 -0.56 -9.13
C VAL A 52 -3.35 -0.02 -10.38
N GLU A 53 -4.65 0.28 -10.29
CA GLU A 53 -5.42 0.84 -11.40
C GLU A 53 -4.89 2.21 -11.84
N TRP A 54 -4.56 3.07 -10.89
CA TRP A 54 -3.95 4.36 -11.17
C TRP A 54 -2.62 4.21 -11.93
N PHE A 55 -1.73 3.32 -11.47
CA PHE A 55 -0.44 3.08 -12.15
C PHE A 55 -0.63 2.48 -13.55
N ARG A 56 -1.54 1.51 -13.71
CA ARG A 56 -1.85 0.93 -15.04
C ARG A 56 -2.31 2.01 -16.02
N ARG A 57 -3.14 2.96 -15.57
CA ARG A 57 -3.56 4.09 -16.40
C ARG A 57 -2.38 5.01 -16.72
N LYS A 58 -1.60 5.39 -15.72
CA LYS A 58 -0.45 6.29 -15.89
C LYS A 58 0.61 5.75 -16.84
N LEU A 59 0.95 4.48 -16.71
CA LEU A 59 1.94 3.84 -17.59
C LEU A 59 1.45 3.71 -19.04
N ARG A 60 0.14 3.52 -19.26
CA ARG A 60 -0.46 3.59 -20.61
C ARG A 60 -0.42 4.99 -21.21
N GLU A 61 -0.71 6.02 -20.41
CA GLU A 61 -0.59 7.43 -20.82
C GLU A 61 0.86 7.78 -21.21
N GLU A 62 1.85 7.18 -20.53
CA GLU A 62 3.28 7.34 -20.80
C GLU A 62 3.82 6.41 -21.91
N GLY A 63 3.00 5.51 -22.48
CA GLY A 63 3.43 4.55 -23.51
C GLY A 63 4.41 3.48 -23.02
N ARG A 64 4.44 3.20 -21.71
CA ARG A 64 5.34 2.21 -21.08
C ARG A 64 4.73 0.81 -20.99
N ILE A 65 3.40 0.71 -21.15
CA ILE A 65 2.59 -0.51 -21.30
C ILE A 65 1.37 -0.24 -22.17
#